data_AF-A0A2N9GD18-F1
#
_entry.id   AF-A0A2N9GD18-F1
#
_cell.length_a   1.000
_cell.length_b   1.000
_cell.length_c   1.000
_cell.angle_alpha   90.00
_cell.angle_beta   90.00
_cell.angle_gamma   90.00
#
_symmetry.space_group_name_H-M   'P 1'
#
loop_
_entity.id
_entity.type
_entity.pdbx_description
1 polymer ?
#
loop_
_entity_poly.entity_id
_entity_poly.type
_entity_poly.pdbx_seq_one_letter_code
_entity_poly.pdbx_strand_id
1 'polypeptide(L)'
;MQELLRLYVGRKVRAVIQVLRSDGGVVTGKSTDENQIIIKGSPSFPLSSFVEVIGIADSDKSIRAEIWTNFGTTFDPIVKSLDFWGVRQPISSK
;
A
#
# COMPACT_ATOMS: atom_id res chain seq x y z
N MET A 1 -0.91 11.42 -0.20
CA MET A 1 -2.10 10.56 -0.36
C MET A 1 -3.30 11.09 0.40
N GLN A 2 -3.19 11.62 1.63
CA GLN A 2 -4.34 12.20 2.35
C GLN A 2 -4.98 13.37 1.59
N GLU A 3 -4.17 14.26 1.02
CA GLU A 3 -4.66 15.40 0.23
C GLU A 3 -5.36 14.96 -1.07
N LEU A 4 -5.02 13.76 -1.57
CA LEU A 4 -5.61 13.19 -2.78
C LEU A 4 -6.88 12.40 -2.48
N LEU A 5 -6.95 11.65 -1.39
CA LEU A 5 -8.11 10.79 -1.08
C LEU A 5 -9.43 11.56 -1.03
N ARG A 6 -9.42 12.78 -0.47
CA ARG A 6 -10.60 13.66 -0.46
C ARG A 6 -11.14 13.98 -1.85
N LEU A 7 -10.28 14.01 -2.87
CA LEU A 7 -10.66 14.26 -4.27
C LEU A 7 -11.23 13.00 -4.96
N TYR A 8 -11.00 11.83 -4.37
CA TYR A 8 -11.39 10.54 -4.93
C TYR A 8 -12.49 9.84 -4.14
N VAL A 9 -13.13 10.49 -3.15
CA VAL A 9 -14.24 9.90 -2.38
C VAL A 9 -15.31 9.34 -3.32
N GLY A 10 -15.71 8.09 -3.07
CA GLY A 10 -16.65 7.33 -3.91
C GLY A 10 -16.04 6.71 -5.17
N ARG A 11 -14.74 6.90 -5.42
CA ARG A 11 -14.02 6.37 -6.59
C ARG A 11 -13.05 5.25 -6.20
N LYS A 12 -12.73 4.43 -7.19
CA LYS A 12 -11.73 3.37 -7.05
C LYS A 12 -10.32 3.96 -6.99
N VAL A 13 -9.55 3.54 -6.00
CA VAL A 13 -8.18 3.98 -5.73
C VAL A 13 -7.26 2.79 -5.54
N ARG A 14 -5.97 3.01 -5.79
CA ARG A 14 -4.89 2.06 -5.52
C ARG A 14 -3.83 2.77 -4.68
N ALA A 15 -3.42 2.15 -3.59
CA ALA A 15 -2.52 2.74 -2.62
C ALA A 15 -1.55 1.69 -2.07
N VAL A 16 -0.30 2.09 -1.81
CA VAL A 16 0.61 1.31 -0.97
C VAL A 16 0.67 1.97 0.40
N ILE A 17 0.49 1.18 1.44
CA ILE A 17 0.58 1.63 2.84
C ILE A 17 1.62 0.81 3.60
N GLN A 18 2.23 1.42 4.60
CA GLN A 18 2.90 0.70 5.67
C GLN A 18 1.85 0.28 6.70
N VAL A 19 1.80 -0.99 7.08
CA VAL A 19 0.90 -1.49 8.12
C VAL A 19 1.45 -1.11 9.49
N LEU A 20 0.64 -0.39 10.27
CA LEU A 20 0.95 -0.03 11.67
C LEU A 20 0.25 -0.97 12.65
N ARG A 21 -1.01 -1.32 12.35
CA ARG A 21 -1.83 -2.21 13.16
C ARG A 21 -2.90 -2.89 12.29
N SER A 22 -3.25 -4.12 12.62
CA SER A 22 -4.39 -4.83 12.06
C SER A 22 -5.27 -5.40 13.17
N ASP A 23 -6.55 -5.05 13.18
CA ASP A 23 -7.55 -5.43 14.18
C ASP A 23 -8.86 -5.84 13.53
N GLY A 24 -9.17 -7.14 13.53
CA GLY A 24 -10.53 -7.68 13.35
C GLY A 24 -11.36 -7.19 12.16
N GLY A 25 -10.75 -6.69 11.09
CA GLY A 25 -11.43 -6.11 9.91
C GLY A 25 -11.16 -4.63 9.66
N VAL A 26 -10.24 -4.04 10.41
CA VAL A 26 -9.64 -2.74 10.13
C VAL A 26 -8.12 -2.87 10.12
N VAL A 27 -7.48 -2.08 9.27
CA VAL A 27 -6.03 -1.94 9.23
C VAL A 27 -5.70 -0.46 9.32
N THR A 28 -4.95 -0.08 10.33
CA THR A 28 -4.36 1.25 10.42
C THR A 28 -3.03 1.23 9.69
N GLY A 29 -2.94 2.04 8.64
CA GLY A 29 -1.76 2.19 7.82
C GLY A 29 -1.15 3.58 7.90
N LYS A 30 0.09 3.69 7.45
CA LYS A 30 0.75 4.94 7.13
C LYS A 30 0.93 5.03 5.63
N SER A 31 0.48 6.14 5.05
CA SER A 31 0.63 6.44 3.64
C SER A 31 2.06 6.90 3.31
N THR A 32 2.38 7.01 2.02
CA THR A 32 3.68 7.51 1.55
C THR A 32 3.95 8.98 1.88
N ASP A 33 2.92 9.75 2.22
CA ASP A 33 3.01 11.13 2.74
C ASP A 33 2.97 11.17 4.28
N GLU A 34 3.40 10.10 4.92
CA GLU A 34 3.57 9.96 6.38
C GLU A 34 2.29 10.07 7.22
N ASN A 35 1.14 10.11 6.56
CA ASN A 35 -0.15 10.32 7.18
C ASN A 35 -0.82 8.99 7.57
N GLN A 36 -1.56 8.98 8.68
CA GLN A 36 -2.35 7.79 9.04
C GLN A 36 -3.61 7.68 8.19
N ILE A 37 -3.92 6.45 7.81
CA ILE A 37 -5.09 6.08 7.00
C ILE A 37 -5.73 4.80 7.56
N ILE A 38 -7.05 4.73 7.47
CA ILE A 38 -7.84 3.57 7.87
C ILE A 38 -8.23 2.77 6.63
N ILE A 39 -7.83 1.50 6.59
CA ILE A 39 -8.27 0.56 5.57
C ILE A 39 -9.32 -0.36 6.18
N LYS A 40 -10.55 -0.28 5.68
CA LYS A 40 -11.69 -1.09 6.12
C LYS A 40 -11.72 -2.37 5.29
N GLY A 41 -11.85 -3.50 5.95
CA GLY A 41 -11.90 -4.82 5.33
C GLY A 41 -10.92 -5.79 5.98
N SER A 42 -11.17 -7.08 5.77
CA SER A 42 -10.35 -8.16 6.32
C SER A 42 -9.51 -8.79 5.22
N PRO A 43 -8.18 -8.74 5.28
CA PRO A 43 -7.33 -9.53 4.40
C PRO A 43 -7.52 -11.03 4.72
N SER A 44 -7.49 -11.89 3.70
CA SER A 44 -7.58 -13.35 3.86
C SER A 44 -6.24 -14.01 4.22
N PHE A 45 -5.18 -13.21 4.38
CA PHE A 45 -3.81 -13.66 4.62
C PHE A 45 -3.09 -12.72 5.61
N PRO A 46 -2.02 -13.17 6.28
CA PRO A 46 -1.21 -12.31 7.14
C PRO A 46 -0.54 -11.18 6.36
N LEU A 47 -0.63 -9.95 6.89
CA LEU A 47 -0.07 -8.77 6.23
C LEU A 47 1.45 -8.66 6.43
N SER A 48 2.16 -8.24 5.37
CA SER A 48 3.55 -7.77 5.49
C SER A 48 3.63 -6.32 5.96
N SER A 49 4.85 -5.79 6.17
CA SER A 49 5.05 -4.40 6.59
C SER A 49 4.49 -3.39 5.58
N PHE A 50 4.55 -3.69 4.30
CA PHE A 50 3.96 -2.87 3.23
C PHE A 50 2.95 -3.67 2.42
N VAL A 51 1.83 -3.03 2.10
CA VAL A 51 0.70 -3.68 1.42
C VAL A 51 0.12 -2.74 0.38
N GLU A 52 -0.11 -3.27 -0.82
CA GLU A 52 -0.93 -2.61 -1.83
C GLU A 52 -2.41 -2.91 -1.54
N VAL A 53 -3.23 -1.87 -1.57
CA VAL A 53 -4.68 -1.93 -1.38
C VAL A 53 -5.35 -1.34 -2.61
N ILE A 54 -6.32 -2.05 -3.15
CA ILE A 54 -7.25 -1.54 -4.16
C ILE A 54 -8.65 -1.55 -3.56
N GLY A 55 -9.35 -0.42 -3.64
CA GLY A 55 -10.66 -0.27 -3.02
C GLY A 55 -11.33 1.04 -3.37
N ILE A 56 -12.41 1.36 -2.66
CA ILE A 56 -13.15 2.62 -2.81
C ILE A 56 -12.69 3.59 -1.73
N ALA A 57 -12.33 4.82 -2.10
CA ALA A 57 -12.08 5.86 -1.10
C ALA A 57 -13.40 6.20 -0.41
N ASP A 58 -13.47 5.89 0.88
CA ASP A 58 -14.68 6.02 1.71
C ASP A 58 -14.73 7.38 2.42
N SER A 59 -13.55 7.95 2.73
CA SER A 59 -13.39 9.32 3.19
C SER A 59 -12.02 9.88 2.79
N ASP A 60 -11.70 11.10 3.21
CA ASP A 60 -10.38 11.72 3.09
C ASP A 60 -9.24 10.93 3.77
N LYS A 61 -9.58 9.99 4.67
CA LYS A 61 -8.64 9.19 5.47
C LYS A 61 -9.00 7.72 5.49
N SER A 62 -9.88 7.25 4.62
CA SER A 62 -10.25 5.84 4.61
C SER A 62 -10.50 5.24 3.24
N ILE A 63 -10.14 3.98 3.11
CA ILE A 63 -10.38 3.15 1.92
C ILE A 63 -11.13 1.90 2.37
N ARG A 64 -12.21 1.56 1.68
CA ARG A 64 -12.87 0.26 1.79
C ARG A 64 -12.19 -0.70 0.81
N ALA A 65 -11.37 -1.59 1.34
CA ALA A 65 -10.55 -2.49 0.55
C ALA A 65 -11.38 -3.59 -0.10
N GLU A 66 -11.08 -3.86 -1.37
CA GLU A 66 -11.61 -4.99 -2.14
C GLU A 66 -10.50 -6.02 -2.38
N ILE A 67 -9.27 -5.56 -2.60
CA ILE A 67 -8.10 -6.39 -2.91
C ILE A 67 -6.92 -5.93 -2.05
N TRP A 68 -6.18 -6.92 -1.56
CA TRP A 68 -4.96 -6.75 -0.78
C TRP A 68 -3.83 -7.51 -1.47
N THR A 69 -2.63 -6.92 -1.55
CA THR A 69 -1.42 -7.59 -2.06
C THR A 69 -0.23 -7.27 -1.15
N ASN A 70 0.41 -8.28 -0.57
CA ASN A 70 1.63 -8.08 0.22
C ASN A 70 2.78 -7.60 -0.67
N PHE A 71 3.38 -6.46 -0.29
CA PHE A 71 4.47 -5.83 -1.05
C PHE A 71 5.86 -6.13 -0.47
N GLY A 72 5.92 -6.65 0.76
CA GLY A 72 7.14 -7.06 1.45
C GLY A 72 7.46 -6.26 2.71
N THR A 73 8.69 -6.39 3.22
CA THR A 73 9.19 -5.78 4.45
C THR A 73 9.99 -4.49 4.23
N THR A 74 10.50 -4.28 3.02
CA THR A 74 11.22 -3.06 2.61
C THR A 74 10.52 -2.43 1.42
N PHE A 75 10.17 -1.16 1.54
CA PHE A 75 9.61 -0.37 0.45
C PHE A 75 10.31 0.98 0.40
N ASP A 76 11.28 1.08 -0.51
CA ASP A 76 11.80 2.38 -0.92
C ASP A 76 11.06 2.78 -2.21
N PRO A 77 10.20 3.82 -2.18
CA PRO A 77 9.42 4.24 -3.35
C PRO A 77 10.31 4.72 -4.51
N ILE A 78 11.58 5.05 -4.26
CA ILE A 78 12.56 5.47 -5.27
C ILE A 78 13.18 4.25 -5.97
N VAL A 79 13.44 3.17 -5.22
CA VAL A 79 14.23 2.02 -5.72
C VAL A 79 13.45 1.13 -6.68
N LYS A 80 12.13 0.97 -6.52
CA LYS A 80 11.33 0.14 -7.45
C LYS A 80 11.07 0.76 -8.83
N SER A 81 11.32 2.06 -9.01
CA SER A 81 11.27 2.70 -10.35
C SER A 81 12.43 2.21 -11.24
N LEU A 82 13.58 1.89 -10.64
CA LEU A 82 14.77 1.46 -11.35
C LEU A 82 14.79 -0.05 -11.66
N ASP A 83 14.09 -0.85 -10.85
CA ASP A 83 14.03 -2.31 -11.00
C ASP A 83 13.08 -2.79 -12.10
N PHE A 84 12.29 -1.89 -12.71
CA PHE A 84 11.24 -2.27 -13.69
C PHE A 84 11.66 -2.22 -15.17
N TRP A 85 12.95 -2.06 -15.49
CA TRP A 85 13.46 -2.21 -16.86
C TRP A 85 14.68 -3.15 -16.91
N GLY A 86 14.47 -4.45 -16.71
CA GLY A 86 15.18 -5.50 -17.43
C GLY A 86 16.72 -5.45 -17.54
N VAL A 87 17.46 -4.98 -16.54
CA VAL A 87 18.93 -5.14 -16.54
C VAL A 87 19.30 -6.34 -15.69
N ARG A 88 19.44 -7.51 -16.34
CA ARG A 88 20.21 -8.62 -15.77
C ARG A 88 21.65 -8.13 -15.54
N GLN A 89 22.09 -8.07 -14.29
CA GLN A 89 23.52 -8.02 -14.02
C GLN A 89 24.10 -9.43 -14.23
N PRO A 90 25.09 -9.63 -15.12
CA PRO A 90 25.84 -10.88 -15.13
C PRO A 90 26.70 -10.94 -13.88
N ILE A 91 26.61 -12.06 -13.19
CA ILE A 91 27.50 -12.41 -12.07
C ILE A 91 28.91 -12.52 -12.67
N SER A 92 29.80 -11.58 -12.39
CA SER A 92 31.22 -11.77 -12.69
C SER A 92 31.93 -12.18 -11.41
N SER A 93 32.34 -13.44 -11.40
CA SER A 93 33.36 -13.99 -10.50
C SER A 93 34.73 -13.39 -10.85
N LYS A 94 35.46 -12.93 -9.83
CA LYS A 94 36.81 -13.39 -9.47
C LYS A 94 37.22 -12.81 -8.13
#